data_AF-A0AAW1PS70-F1
#
_entry.id   AF-A0AAW1PS70-F1
#
_cell.length_a   1.000
_cell.length_b   1.000
_cell.length_c   1.000
_cell.angle_alpha   90.00
_cell.angle_beta   90.00
_cell.angle_gamma   90.00
#
_symmetry.space_group_name_H-M   'P 1'
#
loop_
_entity.id
_entity.type
_entity.pdbx_description
1 polymer ?
#
loop_
_entity_poly.entity_id
_entity_poly.type
_entity_poly.pdbx_seq_one_letter_code
_entity_poly.pdbx_strand_id
1 'polypeptide(L)'
;MAERYQGGLLKAAKQLPLSEQVGHKDWEVRSQAYDGMVAACESAYGSNGAAFLEFGPLLAKTVGDDSARAVGKALDALQAYLLLTTSDQAARIAQPICEVIASGAGTLRHHISTVVHKVGIVCALFVELDQPDAVL
;
A
#
# COMPACT_ATOMS: atom_id res chain seq x y z
N MET A 1 2.02 31.26 -1.37
CA MET A 1 1.10 30.99 -2.51
C MET A 1 1.09 29.50 -2.86
N ALA A 2 2.27 28.85 -2.95
CA ALA A 2 2.42 27.41 -3.19
C ALA A 2 1.65 26.52 -2.18
N GLU A 3 1.72 26.80 -0.87
CA GLU A 3 1.00 26.01 0.15
C GLU A 3 -0.52 26.04 0.00
N ARG A 4 -1.10 27.17 -0.45
CA ARG A 4 -2.55 27.28 -0.70
C ARG A 4 -2.97 26.49 -1.95
N TYR A 5 -2.12 26.47 -2.98
CA TYR A 5 -2.33 25.68 -4.19
C TYR A 5 -2.24 24.17 -3.89
N GLN A 6 -1.26 23.78 -3.09
CA GLN A 6 -1.03 22.39 -2.65
C GLN A 6 -2.18 21.88 -1.78
N GLY A 7 -2.65 22.70 -0.83
CA GLY A 7 -3.84 22.37 -0.03
C GLY A 7 -5.13 22.26 -0.86
N GLY A 8 -5.27 23.05 -1.93
CA GLY A 8 -6.39 22.94 -2.87
C GLY A 8 -6.33 21.67 -3.71
N LEU A 9 -5.16 21.32 -4.23
CA LEU A 9 -4.90 20.10 -4.99
C LEU A 9 -5.25 18.86 -4.19
N LEU A 10 -4.73 18.74 -2.97
CA LEU A 10 -4.98 17.58 -2.11
C LEU A 10 -6.47 17.44 -1.75
N LYS A 11 -7.16 18.55 -1.46
CA LYS A 11 -8.61 18.51 -1.19
C LYS A 11 -9.42 18.03 -2.40
N ALA A 12 -9.06 18.49 -3.60
CA ALA A 12 -9.72 18.05 -4.84
C ALA A 12 -9.44 16.57 -5.12
N ALA A 13 -8.19 16.12 -4.90
CA ALA A 13 -7.78 14.75 -5.16
C ALA A 13 -8.54 13.72 -4.32
N LYS A 14 -8.94 14.05 -3.08
CA LYS A 14 -9.76 13.16 -2.24
C LYS A 14 -11.13 12.78 -2.84
N GLN A 15 -11.62 13.56 -3.80
CA GLN A 15 -12.89 13.30 -4.47
C GLN A 15 -12.73 12.36 -5.68
N LEU A 16 -11.49 12.05 -6.09
CA LEU A 16 -11.22 11.14 -7.19
C LEU A 16 -11.38 9.68 -6.74
N PRO A 17 -11.70 8.76 -7.65
CA PRO A 17 -11.58 7.32 -7.40
C PRO A 17 -10.17 6.95 -6.89
N LEU A 18 -10.07 5.95 -6.01
CA LEU A 18 -8.77 5.59 -5.41
C LEU A 18 -7.73 5.22 -6.47
N SER A 19 -8.14 4.53 -7.53
CA SER A 19 -7.27 4.17 -8.66
C SER A 19 -6.65 5.39 -9.36
N GLU A 20 -7.38 6.50 -9.46
CA GLU A 20 -6.91 7.77 -10.00
C GLU A 20 -5.98 8.49 -9.02
N GLN A 21 -6.26 8.43 -7.72
CA GLN A 21 -5.38 8.99 -6.69
C GLN A 21 -4.03 8.26 -6.67
N VAL A 22 -4.02 6.92 -6.67
CA VAL A 22 -2.81 6.08 -6.75
C VAL A 22 -2.06 6.27 -8.07
N GLY A 23 -2.80 6.56 -9.15
CA GLY A 23 -2.22 6.88 -10.47
C GLY A 23 -1.80 8.32 -10.67
N HIS A 24 -1.95 9.19 -9.67
CA HIS A 24 -1.74 10.61 -9.86
C HIS A 24 -0.26 10.96 -10.06
N LYS A 25 0.03 11.94 -10.93
CA LYS A 25 1.39 12.39 -11.25
C LYS A 25 2.13 13.02 -10.05
N ASP A 26 1.38 13.58 -9.11
CA ASP A 26 1.90 14.22 -7.90
C ASP A 26 2.04 13.19 -6.77
N TRP A 27 3.26 13.02 -6.25
CA TRP A 27 3.56 12.05 -5.21
C TRP A 27 2.85 12.35 -3.88
N GLU A 28 2.47 13.61 -3.60
CA GLU A 28 1.75 13.96 -2.38
C GLU A 28 0.29 13.51 -2.44
N VAL A 29 -0.32 13.56 -3.63
CA VAL A 29 -1.66 12.97 -3.85
C VAL A 29 -1.62 11.47 -3.64
N ARG A 30 -0.62 10.78 -4.23
CA ARG A 30 -0.43 9.33 -4.01
C ARG A 30 -0.19 9.01 -2.53
N SER A 31 0.67 9.79 -1.87
CA SER A 31 0.96 9.62 -0.44
C SER A 31 -0.28 9.80 0.43
N GLN A 32 -1.15 10.77 0.11
CA GLN A 32 -2.42 10.96 0.78
C GLN A 32 -3.38 9.79 0.55
N ALA A 33 -3.39 9.21 -0.64
CA ALA A 33 -4.16 8.01 -0.93
C ALA A 33 -3.69 6.85 -0.04
N TYR A 34 -2.38 6.64 0.09
CA TYR A 34 -1.80 5.59 0.94
C TYR A 34 -2.13 5.78 2.42
N ASP A 35 -2.03 7.01 2.93
CA ASP A 35 -2.48 7.33 4.31
C ASP A 35 -3.98 7.03 4.49
N GLY A 36 -4.79 7.31 3.46
CA GLY A 36 -6.22 6.98 3.45
C GLY A 36 -6.49 5.48 3.46
N MET A 37 -5.70 4.69 2.73
CA MET A 37 -5.77 3.22 2.74
C MET A 37 -5.43 2.67 4.14
N VAL A 38 -4.37 3.18 4.78
CA VAL A 38 -4.01 2.80 6.16
C VAL A 38 -5.15 3.12 7.12
N ALA A 39 -5.67 4.36 7.10
CA ALA A 39 -6.75 4.77 7.99
C ALA A 39 -8.03 3.93 7.77
N ALA A 40 -8.34 3.58 6.52
CA ALA A 40 -9.45 2.70 6.19
C ALA A 40 -9.26 1.30 6.79
N CYS A 41 -8.04 0.74 6.71
CA CYS A 41 -7.69 -0.52 7.36
C CYS A 41 -7.84 -0.42 8.88
N GLU A 42 -7.25 0.59 9.51
CA GLU A 42 -7.31 0.79 10.97
C GLU A 42 -8.75 0.94 11.50
N SER A 43 -9.64 1.52 10.69
CA SER A 43 -11.06 1.70 11.03
C SER A 43 -11.93 0.47 10.76
N ALA A 44 -11.41 -0.53 10.03
CA ALA A 44 -12.18 -1.69 9.61
C ALA A 44 -12.24 -2.77 10.71
N TYR A 45 -13.41 -3.41 10.84
CA TYR A 45 -13.58 -4.63 11.64
C TYR A 45 -13.51 -5.86 10.72
N GLY A 46 -12.29 -6.32 10.44
CA GLY A 46 -12.02 -7.50 9.61
C GLY A 46 -11.98 -7.25 8.08
N SER A 47 -11.73 -8.32 7.32
CA SER A 47 -11.43 -8.33 5.87
C SER A 47 -12.60 -8.03 4.91
N ASN A 48 -13.82 -7.83 5.41
CA ASN A 48 -15.05 -7.86 4.59
C ASN A 48 -15.53 -6.48 4.14
N GLY A 49 -14.78 -5.41 4.41
CA GLY A 49 -15.14 -4.08 3.95
C GLY A 49 -15.07 -3.96 2.42
N ALA A 50 -16.05 -3.32 1.78
CA ALA A 50 -16.01 -3.09 0.32
C ALA A 50 -14.74 -2.35 -0.14
N ALA A 51 -14.17 -1.51 0.75
CA ALA A 51 -12.88 -0.85 0.54
C ALA A 51 -11.71 -1.84 0.36
N PHE A 52 -11.71 -2.98 1.05
CA PHE A 52 -10.66 -3.99 0.93
C PHE A 52 -10.61 -4.63 -0.46
N LEU A 53 -11.77 -4.84 -1.07
CA LEU A 53 -11.85 -5.39 -2.44
C LEU A 53 -11.27 -4.42 -3.48
N GLU A 54 -11.37 -3.11 -3.24
CA GLU A 54 -10.80 -2.08 -4.11
C GLU A 54 -9.27 -1.98 -3.95
N PHE A 55 -8.73 -2.26 -2.76
CA PHE A 55 -7.31 -2.08 -2.46
C PHE A 55 -6.43 -3.12 -3.14
N GLY A 56 -6.81 -4.41 -3.05
CA GLY A 56 -6.00 -5.53 -3.53
C GLY A 56 -5.40 -5.33 -4.92
N PRO A 57 -6.20 -5.05 -5.96
CA PRO A 57 -5.72 -4.82 -7.33
C PRO A 57 -4.77 -3.62 -7.49
N LEU A 58 -4.81 -2.65 -6.57
CA LEU A 58 -4.00 -1.43 -6.62
C LEU A 58 -2.65 -1.59 -5.92
N LEU A 59 -2.51 -2.56 -5.01
CA LEU A 59 -1.34 -2.66 -4.12
C LEU A 59 -0.02 -2.87 -4.86
N ALA A 60 0.01 -3.65 -5.94
CA ALA A 60 1.23 -3.83 -6.74
C ALA A 60 1.73 -2.49 -7.34
N LYS A 61 0.81 -1.65 -7.80
CA LYS A 61 1.12 -0.31 -8.29
C LYS A 61 1.55 0.62 -7.15
N THR A 62 0.87 0.54 -6.01
CA THR A 62 1.19 1.29 -4.79
C THR A 62 2.62 1.00 -4.32
N VAL A 63 3.01 -0.26 -4.13
CA VAL A 63 4.38 -0.60 -3.66
C VAL A 63 5.48 -0.29 -4.69
N GLY A 64 5.11 -0.21 -5.97
CA GLY A 64 5.98 0.19 -7.08
C GLY A 64 6.13 1.71 -7.25
N ASP A 65 5.73 2.52 -6.26
CA ASP A 65 5.87 3.98 -6.32
C ASP A 65 7.33 4.38 -6.57
N ASP A 66 7.52 5.31 -7.51
CA ASP A 66 8.84 5.79 -7.92
C ASP A 66 9.38 6.90 -7.02
N SER A 67 8.54 7.47 -6.15
CA SER A 67 8.92 8.53 -5.22
C SER A 67 9.42 7.96 -3.90
N ALA A 68 10.68 8.26 -3.59
CA ALA A 68 11.31 7.96 -2.29
C ALA A 68 10.52 8.49 -1.09
N ARG A 69 9.70 9.54 -1.29
CA ARG A 69 8.89 10.16 -0.23
C ARG A 69 7.55 9.46 -0.02
N ALA A 70 7.05 8.75 -1.03
CA ALA A 70 5.75 8.08 -0.99
C ALA A 70 5.88 6.59 -0.70
N VAL A 71 6.98 5.95 -1.12
CA VAL A 71 7.12 4.49 -1.06
C VAL A 71 7.08 3.90 0.36
N GLY A 72 7.55 4.66 1.37
CA GLY A 72 7.41 4.25 2.77
C GLY A 72 5.94 4.10 3.19
N LYS A 73 5.09 5.05 2.78
CA LYS A 73 3.65 5.04 3.04
C LYS A 73 2.93 3.98 2.21
N ALA A 74 3.40 3.73 0.99
CA ALA A 74 2.88 2.64 0.17
C ALA A 74 3.07 1.26 0.84
N LEU A 75 4.24 1.04 1.46
CA LEU A 75 4.50 -0.18 2.22
C LEU A 75 3.68 -0.25 3.51
N ASP A 76 3.43 0.89 4.17
CA ASP A 76 2.51 0.95 5.31
C ASP A 76 1.07 0.58 4.93
N ALA A 77 0.61 1.03 3.75
CA ALA A 77 -0.70 0.64 3.21
C ALA A 77 -0.78 -0.86 2.92
N LEU A 78 0.27 -1.47 2.35
CA LEU A 78 0.33 -2.92 2.15
C LEU A 78 0.32 -3.66 3.49
N GLN A 79 1.13 -3.23 4.46
CA GLN A 79 1.18 -3.85 5.78
C GLN A 79 -0.21 -3.82 6.46
N ALA A 80 -0.86 -2.66 6.47
CA ALA A 80 -2.19 -2.48 7.06
C ALA A 80 -3.24 -3.36 6.37
N TYR A 81 -3.15 -3.52 5.04
CA TYR A 81 -3.99 -4.45 4.30
C TYR A 81 -3.74 -5.91 4.73
N LEU A 82 -2.48 -6.37 4.71
CA LEU A 82 -2.13 -7.76 5.01
C LEU A 82 -2.56 -8.19 6.42
N LEU A 83 -2.44 -7.30 7.41
CA LEU A 83 -2.85 -7.55 8.80
C LEU A 83 -4.35 -7.86 8.96
N LEU A 84 -5.17 -7.50 7.98
CA LEU A 84 -6.61 -7.71 8.02
C LEU A 84 -7.09 -8.75 7.02
N THR A 85 -6.25 -9.18 6.08
CA THR A 85 -6.66 -10.13 5.04
C THR A 85 -6.53 -11.59 5.43
N THR A 86 -7.32 -12.42 4.75
CA THR A 86 -7.18 -13.88 4.79
C THR A 86 -6.04 -14.36 3.88
N SER A 87 -5.60 -15.61 4.09
CA SER A 87 -4.64 -16.29 3.21
C SER A 87 -5.04 -16.22 1.73
N ASP A 88 -6.32 -16.52 1.42
CA ASP A 88 -6.85 -16.46 0.05
C ASP A 88 -6.77 -15.07 -0.58
N GLN A 89 -7.00 -14.02 0.19
CA GLN A 89 -6.91 -12.64 -0.29
C GLN A 89 -5.47 -12.21 -0.52
N ALA A 90 -4.55 -12.62 0.37
CA ALA A 90 -3.12 -12.36 0.23
C ALA A 90 -2.53 -13.10 -0.98
N ALA A 91 -2.91 -14.37 -1.18
CA ALA A 91 -2.44 -15.19 -2.30
C ALA A 91 -2.73 -14.56 -3.67
N ARG A 92 -3.85 -13.83 -3.82
CA ARG A 92 -4.23 -13.16 -5.07
C ARG A 92 -3.32 -11.99 -5.47
N ILE A 93 -2.63 -11.39 -4.50
CA ILE A 93 -1.79 -10.21 -4.72
C ILE A 93 -0.29 -10.49 -4.50
N ALA A 94 0.05 -11.65 -3.93
CA ALA A 94 1.42 -11.97 -3.52
C ALA A 94 2.41 -11.94 -4.69
N GLN A 95 2.12 -12.64 -5.80
CA GLN A 95 3.03 -12.69 -6.95
C GLN A 95 3.37 -11.30 -7.51
N PRO A 96 2.41 -10.45 -7.94
CA PRO A 96 2.76 -9.16 -8.53
C PRO A 96 3.46 -8.22 -7.55
N ILE A 97 3.17 -8.31 -6.24
CA ILE A 97 3.87 -7.51 -5.22
C ILE A 97 5.31 -7.99 -5.04
N CYS A 98 5.53 -9.31 -4.95
CA CYS A 98 6.86 -9.89 -4.84
C CYS A 98 7.72 -9.56 -6.05
N GLU A 99 7.16 -9.60 -7.27
CA GLU A 99 7.86 -9.20 -8.50
C GLU A 99 8.31 -7.73 -8.45
N VAL A 100 7.43 -6.83 -8.00
CA VAL A 100 7.77 -5.40 -7.85
C VAL A 100 8.87 -5.20 -6.81
N ILE A 101 8.75 -5.81 -5.62
CA ILE A 101 9.75 -5.72 -4.56
C ILE A 101 11.10 -6.28 -5.03
N ALA A 102 11.11 -7.47 -5.65
CA ALA A 102 12.31 -8.14 -6.12
C ALA A 102 13.01 -7.36 -7.24
N SER A 103 12.25 -6.68 -8.10
CA SER A 103 12.82 -5.80 -9.13
C SER A 103 13.61 -4.62 -8.55
N GLY A 104 13.34 -4.25 -7.29
CA GLY A 104 13.92 -3.09 -6.61
C GLY A 104 13.55 -1.75 -7.24
N ALA A 105 12.73 -1.73 -8.29
CA ALA A 105 12.34 -0.53 -9.00
C ALA A 105 11.42 0.33 -8.11
N GLY A 106 11.88 1.54 -7.77
CA GLY A 106 11.14 2.48 -6.92
C GLY A 106 11.40 2.24 -5.44
N THR A 107 11.11 1.04 -4.95
CA THR A 107 11.20 0.64 -3.53
C THR A 107 12.61 0.74 -2.94
N LEU A 108 13.65 0.31 -3.66
CA LEU A 108 15.01 0.23 -3.09
C LEU A 108 15.95 1.36 -3.55
N ARG A 109 15.45 2.35 -4.31
CA ARG A 109 16.31 3.39 -4.90
C ARG A 109 16.83 4.42 -3.88
N HIS A 110 16.10 4.69 -2.79
CA HIS A 110 16.46 5.73 -1.81
C HIS A 110 15.94 5.35 -0.39
N HIS A 111 16.72 5.64 0.66
CA HIS A 111 16.42 5.29 2.07
C HIS A 111 16.39 3.77 2.38
N ILE A 112 17.47 3.08 1.99
CA ILE A 112 17.65 1.63 2.11
C ILE A 112 17.25 1.07 3.49
N SER A 113 17.66 1.67 4.62
CA SER A 113 17.39 1.06 5.94
C SER A 113 15.91 1.00 6.30
N THR A 114 15.17 2.09 6.13
CA THR A 114 13.74 2.15 6.47
C THR A 114 12.89 1.36 5.50
N VAL A 115 13.20 1.43 4.19
CA VAL A 115 12.43 0.69 3.19
C VAL A 115 12.69 -0.81 3.29
N VAL A 116 13.94 -1.24 3.47
CA VAL A 116 14.27 -2.67 3.66
C VAL A 116 13.59 -3.22 4.90
N HIS A 117 13.53 -2.46 6.00
CA HIS A 117 12.81 -2.89 7.19
C HIS A 117 11.31 -3.12 6.93
N LYS A 118 10.64 -2.18 6.26
CA LYS A 118 9.22 -2.31 5.90
C LYS A 118 8.97 -3.45 4.91
N VAL A 119 9.86 -3.63 3.92
CA VAL A 119 9.84 -4.78 3.00
C VAL A 119 9.95 -6.09 3.78
N GLY A 120 10.88 -6.17 4.75
CA GLY A 120 11.02 -7.34 5.61
C GLY A 120 9.74 -7.68 6.37
N ILE A 121 9.04 -6.68 6.90
CA ILE A 121 7.76 -6.87 7.59
C ILE A 121 6.69 -7.42 6.63
N VAL A 122 6.48 -6.80 5.47
CA VAL A 122 5.43 -7.27 4.54
C VAL A 122 5.72 -8.66 3.98
N CYS A 123 7.00 -8.99 3.74
CA CYS A 123 7.39 -10.35 3.35
C CYS A 123 7.11 -11.37 4.46
N ALA A 124 7.39 -11.02 5.72
CA ALA A 124 7.08 -11.89 6.85
C ALA A 124 5.56 -12.13 6.98
N LEU A 125 4.74 -11.08 6.80
CA LEU A 125 3.28 -11.21 6.81
C LEU A 125 2.75 -12.14 5.72
N PHE A 126 3.30 -12.10 4.50
CA PHE A 126 2.93 -13.08 3.47
C PHE A 126 3.25 -14.51 3.90
N VAL A 127 4.40 -14.74 4.54
CA VAL A 127 4.79 -16.07 5.03
C VAL A 127 3.87 -16.53 6.17
N GLU A 128 3.49 -15.63 7.07
CA GLU A 128 2.56 -15.92 8.17
C GLU A 128 1.16 -16.27 7.64
N LEU A 129 0.67 -15.55 6.64
CA LEU A 129 -0.63 -15.80 6.00
C LEU A 129 -0.66 -17.09 5.16
N ASP A 130 0.50 -17.58 4.71
CA ASP A 130 0.64 -18.84 3.96
C ASP A 130 0.79 -20.07 4.88
N GLN A 131 0.93 -19.88 6.20
CA GLN A 131 0.97 -21.01 7.12
C GLN A 131 -0.39 -21.73 7.10
N PRO A 132 -0.41 -23.07 6.96
CA PRO A 132 -1.64 -23.81 7.18
C PRO A 132 -2.09 -23.55 8.62
N ASP A 133 -3.39 -23.27 8.84
CA ASP A 133 -3.96 -23.21 10.19
C ASP A 133 -3.44 -24.42 10.97
N ALA A 134 -2.83 -24.18 12.14
CA ALA A 134 -2.30 -25.24 12.96
C ALA A 134 -3.43 -26.22 13.27
N VAL A 135 -3.45 -27.36 12.59
CA VAL A 135 -4.36 -28.47 12.87
C VAL A 135 -3.93 -29.04 14.22
N LEU A 136 -4.51 -28.53 15.30
CA LEU A 136 -4.53 -29.14 16.62
C LEU A 136 -5.89 -29.81 16.85
#